data_AF-A0A968LKE0-F1
#
_entry.id   AF-A0A968LKE0-F1
#
_cell.length_a   1.000
_cell.length_b   1.000
_cell.length_c   1.000
_cell.angle_alpha   90.00
_cell.angle_beta   90.00
_cell.angle_gamma   90.00
#
_symmetry.space_group_name_H-M   'P 1'
#
loop_
_entity.id
_entity.type
_entity.pdbx_description
1 polymer ?
#
loop_
_entity_poly.entity_id
_entity_poly.type
_entity_poly.pdbx_seq_one_letter_code
_entity_poly.pdbx_strand_id
1 'polypeptide(L)' 'MTEPTQSPKAVDPAFGFNTYAERLNGRAAMIGFLLAVVIEFVTGKGLLAWLGVIQGS' A
#
# COMPACT_ATOMS: atom_id res chain seq x y z
N MET A 1 20.28 25.49 -36.48
CA MET A 1 18.91 25.52 -35.94
C MET A 1 18.94 24.68 -34.68
N THR A 2 18.91 25.28 -33.50
CA THR A 2 18.95 24.57 -32.22
C THR A 2 17.56 24.00 -31.93
N GLU A 3 17.42 22.68 -31.89
CA GLU A 3 16.22 22.01 -31.39
C GLU A 3 16.02 22.39 -29.91
N PRO A 4 14.84 22.88 -29.49
CA PRO A 4 14.58 23.09 -28.09
C PRO A 4 14.45 21.72 -27.40
N THR A 5 15.54 21.33 -26.73
CA THR A 5 15.57 20.84 -25.35
C THR A 5 14.26 20.27 -24.82
N GLN A 6 14.24 18.94 -24.63
CA GLN A 6 13.31 18.11 -23.85
C GLN A 6 12.05 18.84 -23.36
N SER A 7 10.88 18.42 -23.88
CA SER A 7 9.58 18.71 -23.26
C SER A 7 9.71 18.60 -21.74
N PRO A 8 9.34 19.63 -20.97
CA PRO A 8 9.45 19.55 -19.52
C PRO A 8 8.67 18.31 -19.10
N LYS A 9 9.39 17.28 -18.61
CA LYS A 9 8.77 16.22 -17.82
C LYS A 9 8.15 17.00 -16.67
N ALA A 10 6.84 17.21 -16.76
CA ALA A 10 6.06 17.66 -15.63
C ALA A 10 6.49 16.74 -14.49
N VAL A 11 7.22 17.28 -13.52
CA VAL A 11 7.59 16.55 -12.33
C VAL A 11 6.24 16.35 -11.66
N ASP A 12 5.63 15.18 -11.91
CA ASP A 12 4.44 14.77 -11.17
C ASP A 12 4.79 14.99 -9.70
N PRO A 13 4.05 15.84 -8.97
CA PRO A 13 4.41 16.18 -7.62
C PRO A 13 4.51 14.88 -6.81
N ALA A 14 5.75 14.52 -6.43
CA ALA A 14 6.05 13.25 -5.79
C ALA A 14 5.37 13.11 -4.42
N PHE A 15 4.85 14.21 -3.90
CA PHE A 15 4.15 14.33 -2.63
C PHE A 15 2.67 14.63 -2.84
N GLY A 16 1.80 13.81 -2.25
CA GLY A 16 0.34 13.95 -2.29
C GLY A 16 -0.37 12.70 -2.80
N PHE A 17 -1.69 12.80 -2.96
CA PHE A 17 -2.49 11.78 -3.64
C PHE A 17 -2.21 11.84 -5.15
N ASN A 18 -1.16 11.16 -5.60
CA ASN A 18 -0.82 10.99 -7.01
C ASN A 18 -0.98 9.52 -7.42
N THR A 19 -1.12 9.26 -8.72
CA THR A 19 -1.37 7.92 -9.25
C THR A 19 -0.27 6.91 -8.91
N TYR A 20 0.96 7.36 -8.72
CA TYR A 20 2.05 6.49 -8.27
C TYR A 20 1.84 6.05 -6.81
N ALA A 21 1.51 6.98 -5.91
CA ALA A 21 1.21 6.71 -4.51
C ALA A 21 -0.01 5.80 -4.36
N GLU A 22 -1.07 6.01 -5.15
CA GLU A 22 -2.25 5.14 -5.17
C GLU A 22 -1.90 3.69 -5.54
N ARG A 23 -1.09 3.51 -6.60
CA ARG A 23 -0.63 2.17 -7.03
C ARG A 23 0.26 1.52 -5.98
N LEU A 24 1.13 2.28 -5.33
CA LEU A 24 2.02 1.78 -4.29
C LEU A 24 1.23 1.35 -3.05
N ASN A 25 0.31 2.20 -2.59
CA ASN A 25 -0.57 1.91 -1.45
C ASN A 25 -1.47 0.70 -1.74
N GLY A 26 -2.01 0.57 -2.95
CA GLY A 26 -2.80 -0.58 -3.36
C GLY A 26 -2.01 -1.90 -3.28
N ARG A 27 -0.75 -1.91 -3.72
CA ARG A 27 0.13 -3.10 -3.61
C ARG A 27 0.44 -3.43 -2.16
N ALA A 28 0.77 -2.42 -1.36
CA ALA A 28 1.02 -2.60 0.07
C ALA A 28 -0.21 -3.19 0.77
N ALA A 29 -1.42 -2.73 0.42
CA ALA A 29 -2.67 -3.27 0.95
C ALA A 29 -2.89 -4.73 0.57
N MET A 30 -2.65 -5.12 -0.70
CA MET A 30 -2.76 -6.53 -1.13
C MET A 30 -1.80 -7.44 -0.34
N ILE A 31 -0.55 -6.99 -0.15
CA ILE A 31 0.45 -7.73 0.62
C ILE A 31 0.04 -7.82 2.09
N GLY A 32 -0.38 -6.70 2.69
CA GLY A 32 -0.84 -6.66 4.08
C GLY A 32 -2.03 -7.56 4.35
N PHE A 33 -2.99 -7.62 3.42
CA PHE A 33 -4.13 -8.54 3.51
C PHE A 33 -3.70 -10.01 3.44
N LEU A 34 -2.83 -10.36 2.49
CA LEU A 34 -2.33 -11.73 2.38
C LEU A 34 -1.56 -12.15 3.65
N LEU A 35 -0.69 -11.27 4.16
CA LEU A 35 0.04 -11.51 5.40
C LEU A 35 -0.90 -11.67 6.59
N ALA A 36 -1.95 -10.85 6.69
CA ALA A 36 -2.96 -10.99 7.74
C ALA A 36 -3.63 -12.37 7.73
N VAL A 37 -4.01 -12.87 6.55
CA VAL A 37 -4.61 -14.20 6.39
C VAL A 37 -3.63 -15.31 6.78
N VAL A 38 -2.37 -15.20 6.34
CA VAL A 38 -1.32 -16.19 6.67
C VAL A 38 -1.05 -16.22 8.18
N ILE A 39 -0.93 -15.05 8.81
CA ILE A 39 -0.71 -14.95 10.26
C ILE A 39 -1.89 -15.54 11.01
N GLU A 40 -3.13 -15.22 10.62
CA GLU A 40 -4.33 -15.80 11.22
C GLU A 40 -4.35 -17.32 11.11
N PHE A 41 -3.99 -17.86 9.94
CA PHE A 41 -3.91 -19.30 9.71
C PHE A 41 -2.84 -19.98 10.57
N VAL A 42 -1.64 -19.40 10.67
CA VAL A 42 -0.52 -19.98 11.45
C VAL A 42 -0.77 -19.87 12.95
N THR A 43 -1.34 -18.76 13.40
CA THR A 43 -1.51 -18.48 14.84
C THR A 43 -2.81 -19.07 15.39
N GLY A 44 -3.78 -19.41 14.53
CA GLY A 44 -5.10 -19.90 14.91
C GLY A 44 -5.94 -18.87 15.69
N LYS A 45 -5.50 -17.62 15.72
CA LYS A 45 -6.15 -16.48 16.39
C LYS A 45 -6.34 -15.39 15.36
N GLY A 46 -7.59 -14.97 15.17
CA GLY A 46 -7.93 -13.90 14.23
C GLY A 46 -7.14 -12.63 14.49
N LEU A 47 -6.74 -11.91 13.43
CA LEU A 47 -5.97 -10.67 13.54
C LEU A 47 -6.67 -9.66 14.47
N LEU A 48 -8.00 -9.62 14.43
CA LEU A 48 -8.82 -8.75 15.29
C LEU A 48 -8.76 -9.13 16.77
N ALA A 49 -8.59 -10.41 17.09
CA ALA A 49 -8.40 -10.88 18.46
C ALA A 49 -7.00 -10.53 18.97
N TRP A 50 -5.99 -10.58 18.11
CA TRP A 50 -4.62 -10.13 18.44
C TRP A 50 -4.55 -8.60 18.66
N LEU A 51 -5.27 -7.84 17.83
CA LEU A 51 -5.40 -6.38 17.98
C LEU A 51 -6.31 -5.95 19.16
N GLY A 52 -6.91 -6.90 19.88
CA GLY A 52 -7.79 -6.61 21.02
C GLY A 52 -9.12 -5.97 20.66
N VAL A 53 -9.47 -5.94 19.36
CA VAL A 53 -10.73 -5.35 18.85
C VAL A 53 -11.92 -6.26 19.18
N ILE A 54 -11.69 -7.56 19.21
CA ILE A 54 -12.67 -8.56 19.69
C ILE A 54 -12.02 -9.38 20.80
N GLN A 55 -12.69 -9.46 21.95
CA GLN A 55 -12.25 -10.34 23.04
C GLN A 55 -12.62 -11.77 22.65
N GLY A 56 -11.61 -12.59 22.33
CA GLY A 56 -11.81 -14.02 22.11
C GLY A 56 -12.37 -14.64 23.40
N SER A 57 -13.55 -15.25 23.30
CA SER A 57 -14.13 -16.13 24.32
C SER A 57 -13.28 -17.37 24.52
#